data_AF-A0A0N4WC87-F1
#
_entry.id   AF-A0A0N4WC87-F1
#
_cell.length_a   1.000
_cell.length_b   1.000
_cell.length_c   1.000
_cell.angle_alpha   90.00
_cell.angle_beta   90.00
_cell.angle_gamma   90.00
#
_symmetry.space_group_name_H-M   'P 1'
#
loop_
_entity.id
_entity.type
_entity.pdbx_description
1 polymer ?
#
loop_
_entity_poly.entity_id
_entity_poly.type
_entity_poly.pdbx_seq_one_letter_code
_entity_poly.pdbx_strand_id
1 'polypeptide(L)'
;LYYIILYYIILYYIIHITLLYSDYCPSGWSVQRKASYDAMTCDPMAGIKCEKPYQCVHSQCGMSFCCVNTKHLKQWIDQKEAEADMHDDSQEEL
;
A
#
# COMPACT_ATOMS: atom_id res chain seq x y z
N LEU A 1 -16.96 -30.09 15.85
CA LEU A 1 -17.34 -29.48 14.56
C LEU A 1 -17.76 -28.01 14.69
N TYR A 2 -18.76 -27.67 15.51
CA TYR A 2 -19.24 -26.29 15.67
C TYR A 2 -18.13 -25.26 15.96
N TYR A 3 -17.27 -25.51 16.96
CA TYR A 3 -16.15 -24.63 17.30
C TYR A 3 -15.10 -24.48 16.20
N ILE A 4 -14.89 -25.53 15.40
CA ILE A 4 -13.95 -25.53 14.28
C ILE A 4 -14.52 -24.65 13.15
N ILE A 5 -15.81 -24.79 12.85
CA ILE A 5 -16.50 -23.97 11.85
C ILE A 5 -16.48 -22.49 12.26
N LEU A 6 -16.77 -22.18 13.53
CA LEU A 6 -16.67 -20.82 14.06
C LEU A 6 -15.26 -20.24 13.93
N TYR A 7 -14.23 -21.03 14.23
CA TYR A 7 -12.83 -20.60 14.08
C TYR A 7 -12.48 -20.20 12.65
N TYR A 8 -12.88 -21.00 11.65
CA TYR A 8 -12.65 -20.67 10.24
C TYR A 8 -13.43 -19.43 9.78
N ILE A 9 -14.67 -19.24 10.24
CA ILE A 9 -15.46 -18.04 9.93
C ILE A 9 -14.79 -16.79 10.51
N ILE A 10 -14.32 -16.86 11.75
CA ILE A 10 -13.61 -15.75 12.40
C ILE A 10 -12.30 -15.44 11.66
N LEU A 11 -11.51 -16.46 11.33
CA LEU A 11 -10.28 -16.29 10.54
C LEU A 11 -10.55 -15.63 9.19
N TYR A 12 -11.57 -16.09 8.46
CA TYR A 12 -11.96 -15.50 7.20
C TYR A 12 -12.33 -14.02 7.35
N TYR A 13 -13.12 -13.68 8.37
CA TYR A 13 -13.48 -12.30 8.66
C TYR A 13 -12.26 -11.43 9.02
N ILE A 14 -11.33 -11.94 9.84
CA ILE A 14 -10.11 -11.23 10.22
C ILE A 14 -9.23 -10.98 8.98
N ILE A 15 -9.02 -11.99 8.15
CA ILE A 15 -8.23 -11.87 6.90
C ILE A 15 -8.89 -10.85 5.97
N HIS A 16 -10.21 -10.96 5.77
CA HIS A 16 -10.95 -10.06 4.89
C HIS A 16 -10.95 -8.61 5.39
N ILE A 17 -11.08 -8.37 6.70
CA ILE A 17 -11.00 -7.03 7.30
C ILE A 17 -9.59 -6.46 7.16
N THR A 18 -8.57 -7.28 7.38
CA THR A 18 -7.17 -6.85 7.27
C THR A 18 -6.83 -6.45 5.83
N LEU A 19 -7.31 -7.22 4.84
CA LEU A 19 -7.17 -6.88 3.43
C LEU A 19 -7.91 -5.59 3.07
N LEU A 20 -9.13 -5.40 3.59
CA LEU A 20 -9.95 -4.21 3.35
C LEU A 20 -9.33 -2.93 3.96
N TYR A 21 -8.67 -3.05 5.10
CA TYR A 21 -7.87 -1.96 5.69
C TYR A 21 -6.55 -1.71 4.94
N SER A 22 -6.09 -2.71 4.20
CA SER A 22 -4.88 -2.65 3.35
C SER A 22 -5.13 -1.95 2.02
N ASP A 23 -6.40 -1.81 1.58
CA ASP A 23 -6.75 -1.21 0.29
C ASP A 23 -6.38 0.29 0.19
N TYR A 24 -6.09 0.92 1.33
CA TYR A 24 -5.67 2.32 1.40
C TYR A 24 -4.19 2.45 1.72
N CYS A 25 -3.59 3.53 1.21
CA CYS A 25 -2.21 3.83 1.56
C CYS A 25 -2.03 3.93 3.09
N PRO A 26 -1.06 3.21 3.66
CA PRO A 26 -0.90 3.11 5.10
C PRO A 26 -0.81 4.47 5.79
N SER A 27 -1.30 4.54 7.02
CA SER A 27 -1.09 5.71 7.89
C SER A 27 0.40 6.01 8.04
N GLY A 28 0.80 7.27 7.87
CA GLY A 28 2.21 7.71 7.84
C GLY A 28 2.78 7.94 6.44
N TRP A 29 2.07 7.53 5.39
CA TRP A 29 2.43 7.84 4.02
C TRP A 29 2.11 9.31 3.70
N SER A 30 3.00 10.02 3.01
CA SER A 30 2.77 11.39 2.51
C SER A 30 1.86 11.38 1.28
N VAL A 31 0.64 10.86 1.47
CA VAL A 31 -0.41 10.79 0.46
C VAL A 31 -1.32 12.01 0.53
N GLN A 32 -1.76 12.47 -0.63
CA GLN A 32 -2.82 13.46 -0.73
C GLN A 32 -4.12 12.85 -0.15
N ARG A 33 -4.83 13.64 0.66
CA ARG A 33 -6.10 13.23 1.27
C ARG A 33 -7.24 14.13 0.79
N LYS A 34 -8.43 13.55 0.68
CA LYS A 34 -9.68 14.28 0.43
C LYS A 34 -10.08 15.05 1.70
N ALA A 35 -11.04 15.96 1.57
CA ALA A 35 -11.62 16.68 2.72
C ALA A 35 -12.26 15.73 3.75
N SER A 36 -12.66 14.52 3.33
CA SER A 36 -13.15 13.44 4.19
C SER A 36 -12.06 12.71 4.97
N TYR A 37 -10.79 13.12 4.87
CA TYR A 37 -9.60 12.42 5.37
C TYR A 37 -9.25 11.11 4.67
N ASP A 38 -10.06 10.66 3.71
CA ASP A 38 -9.75 9.48 2.90
C ASP A 38 -8.55 9.72 1.99
N ALA A 39 -7.77 8.67 1.71
CA ALA A 39 -6.68 8.77 0.76
C ALA A 39 -7.21 9.12 -0.64
N MET A 40 -6.55 10.06 -1.32
CA MET A 40 -6.85 10.35 -2.70
C MET A 40 -6.30 9.24 -3.57
N THR A 41 -7.23 8.46 -4.14
CA THR A 41 -6.91 7.45 -5.13
C THR A 41 -6.83 8.09 -6.51
N CYS A 42 -5.96 7.54 -7.34
CA CYS A 42 -5.88 7.84 -8.75
C CYS A 42 -6.25 6.59 -9.54
N ASP A 43 -6.82 6.81 -10.72
CA ASP A 43 -7.12 5.73 -11.65
C ASP A 43 -6.75 6.25 -13.05
N PRO A 44 -5.65 5.74 -13.62
CA PRO A 44 -5.22 6.15 -14.96
C PRO A 44 -6.23 5.75 -16.05
N MET A 45 -7.08 4.75 -15.81
CA MET A 45 -8.15 4.33 -16.74
C MET A 45 -9.44 5.15 -16.56
N ALA A 46 -9.77 5.58 -15.33
CA ALA A 46 -10.94 6.43 -15.06
C ALA A 46 -10.65 7.95 -15.17
N GLY A 47 -9.42 8.35 -15.52
CA GLY A 47 -9.05 9.74 -15.77
C GLY A 47 -8.80 10.59 -14.51
N ILE A 48 -8.81 9.97 -13.32
CA ILE A 48 -8.53 10.63 -12.05
C ILE A 48 -7.01 10.70 -11.87
N LYS A 49 -6.45 11.90 -12.10
CA LYS A 49 -5.01 12.17 -11.95
C LYS A 49 -4.72 12.88 -10.63
N CYS A 50 -3.54 12.60 -10.09
CA CYS A 50 -2.99 13.36 -8.96
C CYS A 50 -2.60 14.76 -9.40
N GLU A 51 -2.86 15.76 -8.57
CA GLU A 51 -2.37 17.12 -8.81
C GLU A 51 -0.87 17.19 -8.53
N LYS A 52 -0.14 18.05 -9.26
CA LYS A 52 1.28 18.28 -8.96
C LYS A 52 1.42 18.89 -7.55
N PRO A 53 2.40 18.48 -6.72
CA PRO A 53 3.55 17.63 -7.02
C PRO A 53 3.36 16.14 -6.66
N TYR A 54 2.15 15.62 -6.71
CA TYR A 54 1.84 14.23 -6.38
C TYR A 54 1.87 13.33 -7.62
N GLN A 55 2.30 12.08 -7.44
CA GLN A 55 2.36 11.04 -8.46
C GLN A 55 1.52 9.85 -8.05
N CYS A 56 0.94 9.20 -9.06
CA CYS A 56 0.09 8.03 -8.90
C CYS A 56 0.95 6.79 -8.71
N VAL A 57 0.84 6.11 -7.58
CA VAL A 57 1.60 4.89 -7.27
C VAL A 57 0.67 3.73 -6.94
N HIS A 58 1.04 2.54 -7.39
CA HIS A 58 0.26 1.33 -7.12
C HIS A 58 0.37 0.99 -5.62
N SER A 59 -0.76 0.85 -4.91
CA SER A 59 -0.70 0.36 -3.54
C SER A 59 -0.21 -1.08 -3.54
N GLN A 60 0.50 -1.52 -2.50
CA GLN A 60 0.96 -2.93 -2.41
C GLN A 60 -0.20 -3.94 -2.31
N CYS A 61 -1.45 -3.47 -2.31
CA CYS A 61 -2.65 -4.23 -1.97
C CYS A 61 -3.56 -4.46 -3.18
N GLY A 62 -3.07 -4.21 -4.40
CA GLY A 62 -3.60 -4.88 -5.60
C GLY A 62 -4.81 -4.22 -6.29
N MET A 63 -5.45 -3.21 -5.70
CA MET A 63 -6.72 -2.68 -6.25
C MET A 63 -6.82 -1.17 -6.42
N SER A 64 -5.98 -0.35 -5.77
CA SER A 64 -6.08 1.11 -5.84
C SER A 64 -4.71 1.79 -5.93
N PHE A 65 -4.59 2.80 -6.80
CA PHE A 65 -3.40 3.65 -6.83
C PHE A 65 -3.61 4.86 -5.91
N CYS A 66 -2.57 5.33 -5.22
CA CYS A 66 -2.62 6.52 -4.36
C CYS A 66 -1.80 7.67 -4.95
N CYS A 67 -2.16 8.89 -4.59
CA CYS A 67 -1.38 10.09 -4.88
C CYS A 67 -0.32 10.35 -3.80
N VAL A 68 0.96 10.08 -4.09
CA VAL A 68 2.09 10.29 -3.18
C VAL A 68 2.93 11.48 -3.63
N ASN A 69 3.45 12.27 -2.69
CA ASN A 69 4.33 13.39 -3.03
C ASN A 69 5.62 12.91 -3.70
N THR A 70 5.97 13.49 -4.86
CA THR A 70 7.15 13.08 -5.67
C THR A 70 8.46 13.05 -4.88
N LYS A 71 8.66 13.99 -3.93
CA LYS A 71 9.89 14.02 -3.12
C LYS A 71 10.00 12.81 -2.19
N HIS A 72 8.90 12.44 -1.55
CA HIS A 72 8.83 11.29 -0.65
C HIS A 72 8.85 9.97 -1.41
N LEU A 73 8.22 9.93 -2.59
CA LEU A 73 8.29 8.76 -3.47
C LEU A 73 9.74 8.44 -3.82
N LYS A 74 10.53 9.46 -4.20
CA LYS A 74 11.95 9.27 -4.51
C LYS A 74 12.72 8.69 -3.31
N GLN A 75 12.55 9.28 -2.12
CA GLN A 75 13.21 8.79 -0.90
C GLN A 75 12.86 7.31 -0.60
N TRP A 76 11.63 6.89 -0.84
CA TRP A 76 11.22 5.51 -0.62
C TRP A 76 11.75 4.54 -1.67
N ILE A 77 11.83 4.96 -2.94
CA ILE A 77 12.47 4.15 -3.98
C ILE A 77 13.94 3.98 -3.65
N ASP A 78 14.64 5.08 -3.36
CA ASP A 78 16.05 5.09 -2.97
C ASP A 78 16.30 4.18 -1.73
N GLN A 79 15.40 4.22 -0.74
CA GLN A 79 15.48 3.36 0.45
C GLN A 79 15.26 1.88 0.12
N LYS A 80 14.26 1.55 -0.71
CA LYS A 80 14.00 0.16 -1.11
C LYS A 80 15.14 -0.45 -1.92
N GLU A 81 15.74 0.34 -2.80
CA GLU A 81 16.91 -0.06 -3.58
C GLU A 81 18.08 -0.35 -2.63
N ALA A 82 18.35 0.55 -1.67
CA ALA A 82 19.40 0.32 -0.66
C ALA A 82 19.14 -0.91 0.24
N GLU A 83 17.88 -1.18 0.62
CA GLU A 83 17.51 -2.37 1.38
C GLU A 83 17.64 -3.66 0.55
N ALA A 84 17.33 -3.62 -0.75
CA ALA A 84 17.49 -4.74 -1.65
C ALA A 84 18.96 -5.11 -1.87
N ASP A 85 19.82 -4.10 -2.10
CA ASP A 85 21.26 -4.30 -2.28
C ASP A 85 21.93 -4.93 -1.05
N MET A 86 21.49 -4.56 0.17
CA MET A 86 21.99 -5.18 1.41
C MET A 86 21.49 -6.62 1.62
N HIS A 87 20.37 -7.00 1.01
CA HIS A 87 19.79 -8.34 1.14
C HIS A 87 20.41 -9.35 0.15
N ASP A 88 20.97 -8.87 -0.97
CA ASP A 88 21.68 -9.69 -1.95
C ASP A 88 23.04 -10.16 -1.40
N ASP A 89 23.78 -9.26 -0.74
CA ASP A 89 25.09 -9.53 -0.11
C ASP A 89 25.02 -10.54 1.06
N SER A 90 23.84 -10.74 1.64
CA SER A 90 23.61 -11.70 2.74
C SER A 90 23.10 -13.07 2.26
N GLN A 91 22.80 -13.24 0.97
CA GLN A 91 22.44 -14.52 0.37
C GLN A 91 23.60 -15.21 -0.37
N GLU A 92 24.71 -14.51 -0.61
CA GLU A 92 25.93 -15.11 -1.22
C GLU A 92 26.85 -15.84 -0.21
N GLU A 93 26.58 -15.73 1.10
CA GLU A 93 27.28 -16.49 2.18
C GLU A 93 26.50 -17.73 2.69
N LEU A 94 25.92 -18.55 1.81
CA LEU A 94 25.34 -19.85 2.18
C LEU A 94 25.70 -21.00 1.22
#